data_AF-A0A5C3EHQ1-F1
#
_entry.id   AF-A0A5C3EHQ1-F1
#
_cell.length_a   1.000
_cell.length_b   1.000
_cell.length_c   1.000
_cell.angle_alpha   90.00
_cell.angle_beta   90.00
_cell.angle_gamma   90.00
#
_symmetry.space_group_name_H-M   'P 1'
#
loop_
_entity.id
_entity.type
_entity.pdbx_description
1 polymer ?
#
loop_
_entity_poly.entity_id
_entity_poly.type
_entity_poly.pdbx_seq_one_letter_code
_entity_poly.pdbx_strand_id
1 'polypeptide(L)'
;MSAKNTSSNTGQSDTCHGSGRSAEWDELHQTLHATGDTIRREVVGQEYVKRSLANASEFTMPMQKLATEYAWGGIWSRPGLARRDRSILNIGMLAALGKSTELATHIRGALNNGVTEVEVQECLLQVATYVGMPAGMEAFRAADKAVQEWKSNNDRLGAKIDSN
;
A
#
# COMPACT_ATOMS: atom_id res chain seq x y z
N MET A 1 -9.49 60.70 -42.10
CA MET A 1 -9.95 59.42 -42.71
C MET A 1 -9.38 58.28 -41.88
N SER A 2 -10.23 57.29 -41.61
CA SER A 2 -10.13 56.26 -40.59
C SER A 2 -8.89 55.37 -40.58
N ALA A 3 -8.56 54.94 -39.37
CA ALA A 3 -7.71 53.82 -39.02
C ALA A 3 -8.07 52.52 -39.75
N LYS A 4 -7.05 51.70 -40.04
CA LYS A 4 -7.17 50.23 -40.04
C LYS A 4 -5.93 49.60 -39.43
N ASN A 5 -6.14 49.15 -38.20
CA ASN A 5 -5.36 48.17 -37.46
C ASN A 5 -5.51 46.81 -38.16
N THR A 6 -4.40 46.15 -38.53
CA THR A 6 -4.40 44.77 -39.05
C THR A 6 -3.54 43.90 -38.14
N SER A 7 -4.22 43.25 -37.20
CA SER A 7 -3.78 42.02 -36.54
C SER A 7 -3.96 40.85 -37.50
N SER A 8 -2.95 40.00 -37.62
CA SER A 8 -3.14 38.55 -37.67
C SER A 8 -1.81 37.85 -37.39
N ASN A 9 -1.61 37.54 -36.11
CA ASN A 9 -0.65 36.56 -35.63
C ASN A 9 -1.16 35.16 -36.02
N THR A 10 -0.53 34.53 -37.02
CA THR A 10 -0.77 33.13 -37.38
C THR A 10 0.56 32.41 -37.53
N GLY A 11 0.94 31.71 -36.48
CA GLY A 11 2.14 30.88 -36.44
C GLY A 11 2.17 30.06 -35.16
N GLN A 12 1.02 29.48 -34.79
CA GLN A 12 0.95 28.50 -33.72
C GLN A 12 1.67 27.26 -34.25
N SER A 13 2.90 27.08 -33.79
CA SER A 13 3.74 25.93 -34.10
C SER A 13 3.07 24.67 -33.59
N ASP A 14 2.75 23.76 -34.50
CA ASP A 14 2.43 22.36 -34.21
C ASP A 14 3.59 21.72 -33.44
N THR A 15 3.47 21.65 -32.12
CA THR A 15 4.33 20.79 -31.30
C THR A 15 3.52 19.62 -30.78
N CYS A 16 3.80 18.44 -31.32
CA CYS A 16 3.34 17.17 -30.79
C CYS A 16 3.68 17.02 -29.29
N HIS A 17 2.65 16.90 -28.46
CA HIS A 17 2.56 16.23 -27.15
C HIS A 17 3.87 15.84 -26.44
N GLY A 18 4.65 16.83 -26.00
CA GLY A 18 5.66 16.62 -24.96
C GLY A 18 4.95 16.41 -23.61
N SER A 19 5.25 15.30 -22.94
CA SER A 19 4.84 15.01 -21.56
C SER A 19 5.04 16.26 -20.69
N GLY A 20 3.94 16.89 -20.26
CA GLY A 20 3.94 18.16 -19.52
C GLY A 20 4.43 18.08 -18.07
N ARG A 21 5.41 17.23 -17.77
CA ARG A 21 5.95 17.01 -16.41
C ARG A 21 7.38 17.55 -16.31
N SER A 22 7.68 18.22 -15.21
CA SER A 22 9.01 18.79 -14.94
C SER A 22 10.00 17.71 -14.48
N ALA A 23 11.30 18.00 -14.56
CA ALA A 23 12.33 17.11 -14.02
C ALA A 23 12.16 16.86 -12.51
N GLU A 24 11.78 17.90 -11.75
CA GLU A 24 11.47 17.81 -10.32
C GLU A 24 10.31 16.84 -10.05
N TRP A 25 9.32 16.81 -10.94
CA TRP A 25 8.19 15.88 -10.84
C TRP A 25 8.67 14.44 -11.03
N ASP A 26 9.50 14.18 -12.03
CA ASP A 26 10.04 12.84 -12.27
C ASP A 26 10.96 12.37 -11.12
N GLU A 27 11.77 13.27 -10.55
CA GLU A 27 12.62 12.98 -9.38
C GLU A 27 11.80 12.65 -8.12
N LEU A 28 10.72 13.40 -7.87
CA LEU A 28 9.78 13.13 -6.78
C LEU A 28 9.20 11.72 -6.91
N HIS A 29 8.70 11.36 -8.09
CA HIS A 29 8.11 10.04 -8.32
C HIS A 29 9.12 8.90 -8.15
N GLN A 30 10.36 9.08 -8.64
CA GLN A 30 11.43 8.09 -8.44
C GLN A 30 11.74 7.89 -6.95
N THR A 31 11.83 8.99 -6.19
CA THR A 31 12.11 8.96 -4.75
C THR A 31 11.00 8.28 -3.96
N LEU A 32 9.75 8.64 -4.24
CA LEU A 32 8.58 8.02 -3.62
C LEU A 32 8.49 6.54 -3.96
N HIS A 33 8.76 6.16 -5.22
CA HIS A 33 8.73 4.77 -5.63
C HIS A 33 9.81 3.95 -4.92
N ALA A 34 11.06 4.43 -4.87
CA ALA A 34 12.17 3.72 -4.24
C ALA A 34 11.97 3.54 -2.73
N THR A 35 11.55 4.61 -2.05
CA THR A 35 11.19 4.58 -0.63
C THR A 35 10.03 3.62 -0.40
N GLY A 36 9.00 3.72 -1.24
CA GLY A 36 7.79 2.92 -1.15
C GLY A 36 8.02 1.43 -1.37
N ASP A 37 8.82 1.04 -2.36
CA ASP A 37 9.16 -0.35 -2.61
C ASP A 37 9.90 -0.98 -1.42
N THR A 38 10.83 -0.25 -0.82
CA THR A 38 11.55 -0.66 0.39
C THR A 38 10.58 -0.92 1.54
N ILE A 39 9.76 0.08 1.90
CA ILE A 39 8.80 -0.03 3.01
C ILE A 39 7.77 -1.13 2.74
N ARG A 40 7.25 -1.20 1.52
CA ARG A 40 6.26 -2.20 1.12
C ARG A 40 6.79 -3.61 1.35
N ARG A 41 8.04 -3.87 0.94
CA ARG A 41 8.68 -5.18 1.13
C ARG A 41 8.94 -5.53 2.59
N GLU A 42 9.34 -4.55 3.40
CA GLU A 42 9.53 -4.73 4.84
C GLU A 42 8.20 -5.06 5.54
N VAL A 43 7.11 -4.40 5.15
CA VAL A 43 5.80 -4.60 5.78
C VAL A 43 5.12 -5.87 5.26
N VAL A 44 4.79 -5.94 3.97
CA VAL A 44 3.97 -7.07 3.43
C VAL A 44 4.79 -8.27 2.97
N GLY A 45 6.12 -8.16 2.97
CA GLY A 45 7.04 -9.25 2.65
C GLY A 45 7.51 -9.25 1.19
N GLN A 46 8.78 -9.60 0.99
CA GLN A 46 9.45 -9.63 -0.32
C GLN A 46 8.71 -10.49 -1.35
N GLU A 47 8.33 -11.71 -0.98
CA GLU A 47 7.68 -12.66 -1.88
C GLU A 47 6.26 -12.21 -2.26
N TYR A 48 5.55 -11.55 -1.34
CA TYR A 48 4.25 -10.96 -1.64
C TYR A 48 4.39 -9.87 -2.70
N VAL A 49 5.34 -8.95 -2.55
CA VAL A 49 5.57 -7.87 -3.52
C VAL A 49 5.95 -8.44 -4.89
N LYS A 50 6.88 -9.41 -4.92
CA LYS A 50 7.28 -10.09 -6.15
C LYS A 50 6.08 -10.70 -6.88
N ARG A 51 5.25 -11.47 -6.18
CA ARG A 51 4.04 -12.07 -6.76
C ARG A 51 3.03 -11.02 -7.22
N SER A 52 2.84 -9.95 -6.45
CA SER A 52 1.92 -8.86 -6.80
C SER A 52 2.33 -8.14 -8.08
N LEU A 53 3.63 -7.94 -8.30
CA LEU A 53 4.15 -7.31 -9.52
C LEU A 53 4.13 -8.27 -10.71
N ALA A 54 4.49 -9.54 -10.50
CA ALA A 54 4.48 -10.56 -11.56
C ALA A 54 3.07 -10.82 -12.11
N ASN A 55 2.05 -10.72 -11.26
CA ASN A 55 0.65 -10.91 -11.64
C ASN A 55 -0.03 -9.62 -12.14
N ALA A 56 0.66 -8.47 -12.12
CA ALA A 56 0.08 -7.21 -12.56
C ALA A 56 0.01 -7.16 -14.09
N SER A 57 -1.20 -7.04 -14.61
CA SER A 57 -1.46 -6.70 -16.01
C SER A 57 -1.16 -5.21 -16.28
N GLU A 58 -1.08 -4.83 -17.55
CA GLU A 58 -1.00 -3.42 -17.96
C GLU A 58 -2.12 -2.57 -17.32
N PHE A 59 -3.35 -3.11 -17.25
CA PHE A 59 -4.49 -2.45 -16.63
C PHE A 59 -4.31 -2.21 -15.12
N THR A 60 -3.68 -3.15 -14.40
CA THR A 60 -3.53 -3.08 -12.93
C THR A 60 -2.22 -2.45 -12.48
N MET A 61 -1.24 -2.32 -13.36
CA MET A 61 0.08 -1.75 -13.06
C MET A 61 0.00 -0.30 -12.54
N PRO A 62 -0.85 0.61 -13.07
CA PRO A 62 -1.00 1.95 -12.50
C PRO A 62 -1.40 1.94 -11.02
N MET A 63 -2.25 1.00 -10.61
CA MET A 63 -2.63 0.85 -9.20
C MET A 63 -1.45 0.37 -8.34
N GLN A 64 -0.60 -0.53 -8.87
CA GLN A 64 0.62 -0.97 -8.19
C GLN A 64 1.61 0.19 -7.98
N LYS A 65 1.77 1.05 -8.99
CA LYS A 65 2.60 2.26 -8.90
C LYS A 65 2.04 3.25 -7.88
N LEU A 66 0.75 3.57 -7.96
CA LEU A 66 0.07 4.46 -7.02
C LEU A 66 0.22 3.98 -5.57
N ALA A 67 -0.01 2.69 -5.32
CA ALA A 67 0.15 2.11 -4.00
C ALA A 67 1.61 2.22 -3.51
N THR A 68 2.58 1.86 -4.37
CA THR A 68 4.01 1.90 -4.03
C THR A 68 4.46 3.33 -3.72
N GLU A 69 4.17 4.28 -4.60
CA GLU A 69 4.62 5.66 -4.43
C GLU A 69 3.87 6.38 -3.32
N TYR A 70 2.53 6.42 -3.38
CA TYR A 70 1.78 7.30 -2.50
C TYR A 70 1.46 6.66 -1.14
N ALA A 71 1.00 5.41 -1.12
CA ALA A 71 0.70 4.76 0.15
C ALA A 71 2.00 4.46 0.90
N TRP A 72 2.90 3.68 0.30
CA TRP A 72 4.12 3.24 0.97
C TRP A 72 5.17 4.35 1.03
N GLY A 73 5.50 4.96 -0.11
CA GLY A 73 6.52 6.01 -0.18
C GLY A 73 6.08 7.34 0.41
N GLY A 74 4.79 7.67 0.31
CA GLY A 74 4.22 8.91 0.80
C GLY A 74 3.75 8.83 2.25
N ILE A 75 2.70 8.05 2.54
CA ILE A 75 2.05 8.07 3.86
C ILE A 75 2.78 7.24 4.90
N TRP A 76 3.22 6.03 4.56
CA TRP A 76 3.87 5.12 5.51
C TRP A 76 5.30 5.53 5.87
N SER A 77 5.94 6.38 5.07
CA SER A 77 7.26 6.95 5.36
C SER A 77 7.21 8.16 6.31
N ARG A 78 6.02 8.75 6.54
CA ARG A 78 5.91 9.97 7.35
C ARG A 78 6.30 9.74 8.81
N PRO A 79 7.01 10.70 9.42
CA PRO A 79 7.23 10.69 10.86
C PRO A 79 5.92 10.92 11.63
N GLY A 80 5.97 10.74 12.94
CA GLY A 80 4.88 11.03 13.87
C GLY A 80 4.06 9.81 14.30
N LEU A 81 3.93 8.79 13.44
CA LEU A 81 3.31 7.51 13.82
C LEU A 81 4.17 6.35 13.33
N ALA A 82 4.53 5.46 14.26
CA ALA A 82 5.32 4.28 13.95
C ALA A 82 4.53 3.31 13.06
N ARG A 83 5.24 2.47 12.30
CA ARG A 83 4.60 1.50 11.39
C ARG A 83 3.71 0.50 12.13
N ARG A 84 4.08 0.12 13.36
CA ARG A 84 3.26 -0.70 14.26
C ARG A 84 1.88 -0.10 14.45
N ASP A 85 1.82 1.17 14.81
CA ASP A 85 0.55 1.83 15.12
C ASP A 85 -0.27 2.11 13.84
N ARG A 86 0.40 2.40 12.72
CA ARG A 86 -0.25 2.46 11.40
C ARG A 86 -0.89 1.13 11.01
N SER A 87 -0.23 0.00 11.30
CA SER A 87 -0.79 -1.33 11.08
C SER A 87 -2.05 -1.57 11.93
N ILE A 88 -2.06 -1.15 13.20
CA ILE A 88 -3.24 -1.24 14.07
C ILE A 88 -4.42 -0.46 13.48
N LEU A 89 -4.18 0.78 13.02
CA LEU A 89 -5.22 1.59 12.36
C LEU A 89 -5.77 0.88 11.11
N ASN A 90 -4.89 0.32 10.28
CA ASN A 90 -5.31 -0.39 9.06
C ASN A 90 -6.13 -1.64 9.37
N ILE A 91 -5.80 -2.39 10.43
CA ILE A 91 -6.61 -3.54 10.86
C ILE A 91 -8.04 -3.09 11.15
N GLY A 92 -8.21 -2.05 11.99
CA GLY A 92 -9.52 -1.52 12.33
C GLY A 92 -10.29 -1.02 11.11
N MET A 93 -9.66 -0.22 10.25
CA MET A 93 -10.30 0.34 9.06
C MET A 93 -10.73 -0.74 8.06
N LEU A 94 -9.86 -1.71 7.76
CA LEU A 94 -10.16 -2.76 6.77
C LEU A 94 -11.21 -3.75 7.29
N ALA A 95 -11.17 -4.08 8.58
CA ALA A 95 -12.19 -4.89 9.23
C ALA A 95 -13.54 -4.17 9.21
N ALA A 96 -13.58 -2.88 9.55
CA ALA A 96 -14.80 -2.08 9.51
C ALA A 96 -15.39 -1.96 8.10
N LEU A 97 -14.55 -1.86 7.06
CA LEU A 97 -14.97 -1.80 5.66
C LEU A 97 -15.31 -3.17 5.04
N GLY A 98 -15.17 -4.27 5.80
CA GLY A 98 -15.41 -5.64 5.32
C GLY A 98 -14.43 -6.07 4.21
N LYS A 99 -13.22 -5.51 4.17
CA LYS A 99 -12.21 -5.80 3.14
C LYS A 99 -11.30 -6.95 3.56
N SER A 100 -11.88 -8.14 3.73
CA SER A 100 -11.20 -9.32 4.31
C SER A 100 -9.91 -9.73 3.58
N THR A 101 -9.85 -9.61 2.25
CA THR A 101 -8.64 -9.93 1.47
C THR A 101 -7.48 -8.99 1.79
N GLU A 102 -7.75 -7.68 1.88
CA GLU A 102 -6.75 -6.68 2.23
C GLU A 102 -6.39 -6.73 3.72
N LEU A 103 -7.39 -6.98 4.58
CA LEU A 103 -7.20 -7.17 6.01
C LEU A 103 -6.18 -8.29 6.28
N ALA A 104 -6.32 -9.45 5.61
CA ALA A 104 -5.39 -10.55 5.77
C ALA A 104 -3.94 -10.14 5.41
N THR A 105 -3.76 -9.32 4.37
CA THR A 105 -2.44 -8.79 3.98
C THR A 105 -1.87 -7.85 5.04
N HIS A 106 -2.70 -6.94 5.56
CA HIS A 106 -2.27 -6.00 6.58
C HIS A 106 -2.06 -6.64 7.96
N ILE A 107 -2.71 -7.76 8.29
CA ILE A 107 -2.43 -8.52 9.50
C ILE A 107 -1.04 -9.15 9.45
N ARG A 108 -0.67 -9.81 8.35
CA ARG A 108 0.70 -10.33 8.17
C ARG A 108 1.75 -9.23 8.31
N GLY A 109 1.48 -8.06 7.72
CA GLY A 109 2.37 -6.91 7.86
C GLY A 109 2.37 -6.27 9.24
N ALA A 110 1.26 -6.33 9.98
CA ALA A 110 1.20 -5.90 11.37
C ALA A 110 2.10 -6.75 12.25
N LEU A 111 2.06 -8.08 12.08
CA LEU A 111 2.92 -9.02 12.80
C LEU A 111 4.40 -8.75 12.51
N ASN A 112 4.78 -8.50 11.25
CA ASN A 112 6.15 -8.10 10.87
C ASN A 112 6.58 -6.76 11.52
N ASN A 113 5.63 -5.85 11.74
CA ASN A 113 5.88 -4.57 12.41
C ASN A 113 5.83 -4.66 13.96
N GLY A 114 5.71 -5.87 14.53
CA GLY A 114 5.73 -6.08 15.98
C GLY A 114 4.37 -5.91 16.67
N VAL A 115 3.26 -5.89 15.93
CA VAL A 115 1.93 -6.08 16.52
C VAL A 115 1.78 -7.54 16.92
N THR A 116 1.30 -7.83 18.12
CA THR A 116 1.12 -9.22 18.58
C THR A 116 -0.22 -9.80 18.09
N GLU A 117 -0.33 -11.13 18.06
CA GLU A 117 -1.60 -11.80 17.77
C GLU A 117 -2.72 -11.37 18.74
N VAL A 118 -2.37 -11.20 20.01
CA VAL A 118 -3.30 -10.71 21.04
C VAL A 118 -3.79 -9.31 20.70
N GLU A 119 -2.89 -8.40 20.29
CA GLU A 119 -3.28 -7.05 19.89
C GLU A 119 -4.17 -7.04 18.63
N VAL A 120 -3.93 -7.95 17.68
CA VAL A 120 -4.84 -8.14 16.53
C VAL A 120 -6.22 -8.57 17.02
N GLN A 121 -6.30 -9.56 17.92
CA GLN A 121 -7.57 -10.04 18.48
C GLN A 121 -8.34 -8.90 19.17
N GLU A 122 -7.67 -8.12 20.02
CA GLU A 122 -8.28 -6.99 20.73
C GLU A 122 -8.84 -5.92 19.77
N CYS A 123 -8.11 -5.62 18.68
CA CYS A 123 -8.61 -4.73 17.63
C CYS A 123 -9.91 -5.26 17.00
N LEU A 124 -9.98 -6.56 16.74
CA LEU A 124 -11.14 -7.17 16.08
C LEU A 124 -12.34 -7.35 17.01
N LEU A 125 -12.10 -7.57 18.31
CA LEU A 125 -13.15 -7.54 19.33
C LEU A 125 -13.77 -6.15 19.39
N GLN A 126 -12.95 -5.10 19.40
CA GLN A 126 -13.43 -3.71 19.33
C GLN A 126 -14.27 -3.46 18.07
N VAL A 127 -13.84 -3.96 16.91
CA VAL A 127 -14.62 -3.87 15.66
C VAL A 127 -15.94 -4.62 15.78
N ALA A 128 -15.97 -5.82 16.37
CA ALA A 128 -17.21 -6.57 16.57
C ALA A 128 -18.21 -5.79 17.43
N THR A 129 -17.73 -5.10 18.47
CA THR A 129 -18.57 -4.29 19.36
C THR A 129 -19.11 -3.03 18.68
N TYR A 130 -18.28 -2.28 17.96
CA TYR A 130 -18.67 -0.96 17.43
C TYR A 130 -19.18 -0.97 15.99
N VAL A 131 -18.76 -1.94 15.19
CA VAL A 131 -19.17 -2.09 13.77
C VAL A 131 -20.15 -3.25 13.59
N GLY A 132 -20.32 -4.07 14.64
CA GLY A 132 -21.30 -5.14 14.70
C GLY A 132 -20.70 -6.54 14.51
N MET A 133 -21.37 -7.52 15.12
CA MET A 133 -20.92 -8.91 15.17
C MET A 133 -20.59 -9.52 13.80
N PRO A 134 -21.36 -9.28 12.72
CA PRO A 134 -21.04 -9.85 11.41
C PRO A 134 -19.69 -9.38 10.85
N ALA A 135 -19.37 -8.10 11.00
CA ALA A 135 -18.09 -7.54 10.55
C ALA A 135 -16.92 -8.11 11.38
N GLY A 136 -17.09 -8.18 12.69
CA GLY A 136 -16.12 -8.80 13.59
C GLY A 136 -15.86 -10.27 13.27
N MET A 137 -16.91 -11.08 13.10
CA MET A 137 -16.77 -12.51 12.78
C MET A 137 -16.04 -12.72 11.45
N GLU A 138 -16.36 -11.94 10.42
CA GLU A 138 -15.67 -12.04 9.14
C GLU A 138 -14.21 -11.62 9.24
N ALA A 139 -13.92 -10.56 10.00
CA ALA A 139 -12.56 -10.12 10.25
C ALA A 139 -11.74 -11.18 11.02
N PHE A 140 -12.34 -11.85 12.01
CA PHE A 140 -11.69 -12.94 12.75
C PHE A 140 -11.35 -14.13 11.85
N ARG A 141 -12.23 -14.53 10.91
CA ARG A 141 -11.92 -15.61 9.95
C ARG A 141 -10.74 -15.25 9.06
N ALA A 142 -10.71 -14.02 8.56
CA ALA A 142 -9.61 -13.53 7.74
C ALA A 142 -8.29 -13.45 8.53
N ALA A 143 -8.38 -13.02 9.79
CA ALA A 143 -7.25 -12.89 10.70
C ALA A 143 -6.64 -14.24 11.07
N ASP A 144 -7.46 -15.21 11.47
CA ASP A 144 -6.97 -16.55 11.82
C ASP A 144 -6.20 -17.17 10.66
N LYS A 145 -6.78 -17.17 9.45
CA LYS A 145 -6.09 -17.65 8.25
C LYS A 145 -4.75 -16.93 8.02
N ALA A 146 -4.73 -15.60 8.14
CA ALA A 146 -3.52 -14.80 7.94
C ALA A 146 -2.43 -15.09 8.98
N VAL A 147 -2.82 -15.27 10.25
CA VAL A 147 -1.91 -15.61 11.35
C VAL A 147 -1.31 -17.01 11.15
N GLN A 148 -2.13 -18.01 10.80
CA GLN A 148 -1.63 -19.36 10.53
C GLN A 148 -0.63 -19.40 9.36
N GLU A 149 -0.95 -18.69 8.27
CA GLU A 149 -0.03 -18.53 7.12
C GLU A 149 1.28 -17.84 7.53
N TRP A 150 1.21 -16.79 8.35
CA TRP A 150 2.38 -16.07 8.84
C TRP A 150 3.28 -16.95 9.70
N LYS A 151 2.72 -17.70 10.65
CA LYS A 151 3.47 -18.65 11.50
C LYS A 151 4.20 -19.69 10.66
N SER A 152 3.47 -20.37 9.76
CA SER A 152 4.05 -21.41 8.90
C SER A 152 5.22 -20.90 8.06
N ASN A 153 5.14 -19.66 7.57
CA ASN A 153 6.23 -19.07 6.80
C ASN A 153 7.45 -18.73 7.66
N ASN A 154 7.25 -18.25 8.89
CA ASN A 154 8.36 -17.96 9.81
C ASN A 154 9.03 -19.23 10.35
N ASP A 155 8.25 -20.27 10.65
CA ASP A 155 8.80 -21.58 11.06
C ASP A 155 9.69 -22.18 9.97
N ARG A 156 9.26 -22.10 8.70
CA ARG A 156 10.04 -22.53 7.54
C ARG A 156 11.33 -21.73 7.36
N LEU A 157 11.32 -20.43 7.68
CA LEU A 157 12.51 -19.59 7.61
C LEU A 157 13.49 -19.93 8.73
N GLY A 158 13.01 -20.16 9.95
CA GLY A 158 13.83 -20.63 11.08
C GLY A 158 14.54 -21.95 10.75
N ALA A 159 13.80 -22.96 10.28
CA ALA A 159 14.39 -24.22 9.84
C ALA A 159 15.40 -24.07 8.67
N LYS A 160 15.15 -23.10 7.78
CA LYS A 160 16.06 -22.56 6.74
C LYS A 160 17.45 -22.19 7.28
N ILE A 161 17.44 -21.41 8.34
CA ILE A 161 18.65 -20.80 8.92
C ILE A 161 19.44 -21.85 9.70
N ASP A 162 18.74 -22.73 10.43
CA ASP A 162 19.37 -23.76 11.26
C ASP A 162 20.03 -24.90 10.46
N SER A 163 19.80 -24.96 9.14
CA SER A 163 20.31 -26.00 8.23
C SER A 163 21.45 -25.54 7.30
N ASN A 164 21.92 -24.29 7.44
CA ASN A 164 23.08 -23.73 6.74
C ASN A 164 24.24 -23.46 7.70
#